data_AF-A0A7S3CXS2-F1
#
_entry.id   AF-A0A7S3CXS2-F1
#
_cell.length_a   1.000
_cell.length_b   1.000
_cell.length_c   1.000
_cell.angle_alpha   90.00
_cell.angle_beta   90.00
_cell.angle_gamma   90.00
#
_symmetry.space_group_name_H-M   'P 1'
#
loop_
_entity.id
_entity.type
_entity.pdbx_description
1 polymer ?
#
loop_
_entity_poly.entity_id
_entity_poly.type
_entity_poly.pdbx_seq_one_letter_code
_entity_poly.pdbx_strand_id
1 'polypeptide(L)'
;MRFENRMTVVHFKVQRSGEYDEPIKSKTPMVMSSGFRRFIARPIYSTHSSHMDKHKFERFWQKERFCVASIYAPAHMVPESTLLFLKREDTGSEQFVGSGSVLSCDPNRIILRRIVLAGFPFK
;
A
#
# COMPACT_ATOMS: atom_id res chain seq x y z
N MET A 1 -5.54 -5.89 -25.38
CA MET A 1 -5.57 -6.65 -24.10
C MET A 1 -6.92 -6.48 -23.44
N ARG A 2 -7.59 -7.57 -23.02
CA ARG A 2 -9.06 -7.59 -22.86
C ARG A 2 -9.59 -7.09 -21.50
N PHE A 3 -8.74 -6.83 -20.50
CA PHE A 3 -9.19 -6.52 -19.12
C PHE A 3 -8.43 -5.39 -18.41
N GLU A 4 -7.44 -4.77 -19.03
CA GLU A 4 -6.57 -3.76 -18.40
C GLU A 4 -7.29 -2.46 -18.01
N ASN A 5 -8.39 -2.14 -18.69
CA ASN A 5 -9.22 -0.98 -18.36
C ASN A 5 -10.31 -1.27 -17.30
N ARG A 6 -10.40 -2.50 -16.77
CA ARG A 6 -11.36 -2.81 -15.70
C ARG A 6 -10.84 -2.31 -14.37
N MET A 7 -11.68 -1.60 -13.63
CA MET A 7 -11.36 -1.20 -12.25
C MET A 7 -11.49 -2.41 -11.31
N THR A 8 -10.52 -2.57 -10.42
CA THR A 8 -10.50 -3.63 -9.41
C THR A 8 -9.68 -3.21 -8.20
N VAL A 9 -9.64 -4.06 -7.17
CA VAL A 9 -8.68 -3.93 -6.08
C VAL A 9 -7.34 -4.51 -6.55
N VAL A 10 -6.30 -3.68 -6.47
CA VAL A 10 -4.94 -4.04 -6.85
C VAL A 10 -4.07 -4.03 -5.59
N HIS A 11 -3.29 -5.09 -5.45
CA HIS A 11 -2.36 -5.29 -4.36
C HIS A 11 -0.93 -5.14 -4.87
N PHE A 12 -0.16 -4.31 -4.21
CA PHE A 12 1.25 -4.07 -4.50
C PHE A 12 2.09 -4.56 -3.33
N LYS A 13 3.09 -5.40 -3.61
CA LYS A 13 4.12 -5.74 -2.62
C LYS A 13 5.16 -4.62 -2.64
N VAL A 14 5.24 -3.85 -1.57
CA VAL A 14 6.05 -2.63 -1.51
C VAL A 14 7.03 -2.68 -0.34
N GLN A 15 8.20 -2.10 -0.54
CA GLN A 15 9.21 -1.87 0.48
C GLN A 15 9.57 -0.39 0.51
N ARG A 16 9.72 0.11 1.73
CA ARG A 16 10.06 1.50 1.97
C ARG A 16 11.53 1.76 1.63
N SER A 17 11.82 2.92 1.04
CA SER A 17 13.20 3.36 0.78
C SER A 17 13.95 3.56 2.11
N GLY A 18 15.23 3.18 2.14
CA GLY A 18 16.11 3.41 3.29
C GLY A 18 16.42 4.89 3.53
N GLU A 19 16.29 5.73 2.51
CA GLU A 19 16.57 7.17 2.58
C GLU A 19 15.40 7.99 3.17
N TYR A 20 14.21 7.39 3.29
CA TYR A 20 13.04 8.08 3.81
C TYR A 20 12.73 7.59 5.23
N ASP A 21 12.77 8.50 6.22
CA ASP A 21 12.71 8.14 7.64
C ASP A 21 11.41 8.49 8.37
N GLU A 22 10.60 9.40 7.84
CA GLU A 22 9.38 9.88 8.49
C GLU A 22 8.22 8.87 8.44
N PRO A 23 7.35 8.78 9.47
CA PRO A 23 6.26 7.80 9.47
C PRO A 23 5.22 8.09 8.36
N ILE A 24 4.98 7.11 7.48
CA ILE A 24 3.93 7.22 6.45
C ILE A 24 2.65 6.57 6.97
N LYS A 25 1.62 7.37 7.23
CA LYS A 25 0.33 6.86 7.67
C LYS A 25 -0.40 6.18 6.51
N SER A 26 -1.10 5.08 6.79
CA SER A 26 -1.99 4.48 5.80
C SER A 26 -3.10 5.45 5.39
N LYS A 27 -3.53 5.37 4.12
CA LYS A 27 -4.50 6.28 3.48
C LYS A 27 -4.00 7.71 3.26
N THR A 28 -2.71 7.98 3.47
CA THR A 28 -2.10 9.24 3.03
C THR A 28 -2.14 9.29 1.49
N PRO A 29 -2.49 10.42 0.85
CA PRO A 29 -2.40 10.56 -0.60
C PRO A 29 -0.97 10.37 -1.08
N MET A 30 -0.79 9.52 -2.09
CA MET A 30 0.50 9.23 -2.69
C MET A 30 0.36 9.19 -4.20
N VAL A 31 1.43 9.58 -4.89
CA VAL A 31 1.54 9.38 -6.32
C VAL A 31 2.18 8.03 -6.54
N MET A 32 1.46 7.12 -7.17
CA MET A 32 1.95 5.79 -7.51
C MET A 32 2.20 5.74 -9.02
N SER A 33 3.38 5.29 -9.41
CA SER A 33 3.76 5.07 -10.80
C SER A 33 3.98 3.58 -11.00
N SER A 34 3.11 2.93 -11.77
CA SER A 34 3.23 1.52 -12.14
C SER A 34 3.32 1.43 -13.66
N GLY A 35 4.48 1.01 -14.15
CA GLY A 35 4.90 1.12 -15.56
C GLY A 35 4.57 2.48 -16.16
N PHE A 36 3.67 2.52 -17.15
CA PHE A 36 3.33 3.75 -17.86
C PHE A 36 2.20 4.56 -17.19
N ARG A 37 1.54 4.00 -16.17
CA ARG A 37 0.40 4.64 -15.50
C ARG A 37 0.85 5.32 -14.22
N ARG A 38 0.43 6.58 -14.07
CA ARG A 38 0.63 7.35 -12.87
C ARG A 38 -0.71 7.81 -12.32
N PHE A 39 -0.96 7.56 -11.05
CA PHE A 39 -2.22 7.95 -10.42
C PHE A 39 -2.01 8.33 -8.95
N ILE A 40 -2.92 9.15 -8.44
CA ILE A 40 -2.96 9.52 -7.03
C ILE A 40 -3.86 8.52 -6.31
N ALA A 41 -3.32 7.85 -5.30
CA ALA A 41 -4.05 6.86 -4.51
C ALA A 41 -3.80 7.04 -3.01
N ARG A 42 -4.68 6.45 -2.20
CA ARG A 42 -4.57 6.42 -0.73
C ARG A 42 -4.39 4.97 -0.27
N PRO A 43 -3.16 4.42 -0.34
CA PRO A 43 -2.94 3.00 -0.11
C PRO A 43 -3.28 2.55 1.32
N ILE A 44 -3.94 1.40 1.40
CA ILE A 44 -4.18 0.67 2.65
C ILE A 44 -3.03 -0.32 2.82
N TYR A 45 -2.26 -0.17 3.90
CA TYR A 45 -1.14 -1.06 4.19
C TYR A 45 -1.59 -2.25 5.03
N SER A 46 -1.08 -3.43 4.67
CA SER A 46 -1.31 -4.68 5.40
C SER A 46 -0.06 -5.54 5.44
N THR A 47 0.04 -6.41 6.44
CA THR A 47 1.15 -7.37 6.55
C THR A 47 1.18 -8.32 5.35
N HIS A 48 2.38 -8.58 4.82
CA HIS A 48 2.58 -9.61 3.81
C HIS A 48 2.90 -10.94 4.49
N SER A 49 2.04 -11.95 4.28
CA SER A 49 2.30 -13.34 4.67
C SER A 49 1.70 -14.24 3.59
N SER A 50 2.51 -15.14 3.03
CA SER A 50 2.12 -16.06 1.96
C SER A 50 1.24 -17.22 2.44
N HIS A 51 1.28 -17.53 3.74
CA HIS A 51 0.61 -18.69 4.32
C HIS A 51 -0.69 -18.36 5.05
N MET A 52 -1.21 -17.13 4.89
CA MET A 52 -2.38 -16.64 5.61
C MET A 52 -3.29 -15.84 4.68
N ASP A 53 -4.60 -16.01 4.84
CA ASP A 53 -5.68 -15.35 4.11
C ASP A 53 -6.13 -14.02 4.76
N LYS A 54 -5.89 -13.88 6.06
CA LYS A 54 -6.25 -12.74 6.90
C LYS A 54 -5.06 -11.83 7.15
N HIS A 55 -5.03 -10.65 6.53
CA HIS A 55 -3.88 -9.76 6.66
C HIS A 55 -4.14 -8.65 7.67
N LYS A 56 -3.20 -8.39 8.58
CA LYS A 56 -3.32 -7.34 9.59
C LYS A 56 -3.15 -5.98 8.94
N PHE A 57 -4.09 -5.07 9.18
CA PHE A 57 -4.00 -3.66 8.82
C PHE A 57 -2.86 -2.98 9.58
N GLU A 58 -2.03 -2.23 8.86
CA GLU A 58 -0.96 -1.42 9.43
C GLU A 58 -1.34 0.06 9.37
N ARG A 59 -1.37 0.72 10.54
CA ARG A 59 -1.66 2.16 10.63
C ARG A 59 -0.59 3.00 9.93
N PHE A 60 0.64 2.52 9.91
CA PHE A 60 1.80 3.17 9.32
C PHE A 60 2.59 2.16 8.49
N TRP A 61 3.17 2.59 7.38
CA TRP A 61 4.09 1.79 6.57
C TRP A 61 5.42 1.62 7.30
N GLN A 62 5.73 0.38 7.59
CA GLN A 62 6.84 -0.04 8.43
C GLN A 62 8.13 -0.11 7.63
N LYS A 63 9.24 0.27 8.27
CA LYS A 63 10.58 0.19 7.66
C LYS A 63 11.08 -1.25 7.59
N GLU A 64 12.06 -1.47 6.71
CA GLU A 64 12.86 -2.70 6.62
C GLU A 64 12.10 -4.00 6.32
N ARG A 65 10.80 -3.91 6.03
CA ARG A 65 9.99 -5.06 5.62
C ARG A 65 9.09 -4.75 4.44
N PHE A 66 8.77 -5.80 3.70
CA PHE A 66 7.72 -5.74 2.70
C PHE A 66 6.35 -5.69 3.38
N CYS A 67 5.48 -4.85 2.86
CA CYS A 67 4.06 -4.86 3.17
C CYS A 67 3.25 -4.93 1.87
N VAL A 68 1.94 -5.10 1.99
CA VAL A 68 1.03 -5.02 0.85
C VAL A 68 0.26 -3.72 0.91
N ALA A 69 0.44 -2.87 -0.09
CA ALA A 69 -0.35 -1.67 -0.34
C ALA A 69 -1.53 -2.03 -1.25
N SER A 70 -2.75 -1.80 -0.77
CA SER A 70 -3.98 -2.13 -1.50
C SER A 70 -4.70 -0.85 -1.90
N ILE A 71 -5.11 -0.77 -3.16
CA ILE A 71 -5.83 0.38 -3.73
C ILE A 71 -6.93 -0.10 -4.69
N TYR A 72 -7.85 0.80 -5.03
CA TYR A 72 -8.80 0.59 -6.11
C TYR A 72 -8.29 1.33 -7.36
N ALA A 73 -7.92 0.58 -8.40
CA ALA A 73 -7.24 1.08 -9.60
C ALA A 73 -7.57 0.21 -10.83
N PRO A 74 -7.27 0.64 -12.05
CA PRO A 74 -7.35 -0.21 -13.23
C PRO A 74 -6.50 -1.48 -13.04
N ALA A 75 -6.96 -2.61 -13.58
CA ALA A 75 -6.25 -3.88 -13.47
C ALA A 75 -4.89 -3.79 -14.14
N HIS A 76 -3.83 -4.06 -13.37
CA HIS A 76 -2.45 -4.06 -13.87
C HIS A 76 -2.06 -5.46 -14.36
N MET A 77 -1.17 -5.51 -15.36
CA MET A 77 -0.54 -6.77 -15.76
C MET A 77 0.62 -7.09 -14.80
N VAL A 78 0.65 -8.33 -14.30
CA VAL A 78 1.70 -8.82 -13.42
C VAL A 78 2.79 -9.50 -14.26
N PRO A 79 4.09 -9.31 -13.97
CA PRO A 79 4.67 -8.42 -12.95
C PRO A 79 5.03 -7.04 -13.52
N GLU A 80 4.52 -5.98 -12.91
CA GLU A 80 4.91 -4.60 -13.21
C GLU A 80 5.56 -3.97 -11.97
N SER A 81 6.63 -3.21 -12.16
CA SER A 81 7.29 -2.47 -11.08
C SER A 81 6.50 -1.22 -10.72
N THR A 82 6.52 -0.87 -9.44
CA THR A 82 5.77 0.26 -8.90
C THR A 82 6.67 1.13 -8.05
N LEU A 83 6.63 2.44 -8.27
CA LEU A 83 7.29 3.46 -7.48
C LEU A 83 6.25 4.28 -6.72
N LEU A 84 6.57 4.64 -5.48
CA LEU A 84 5.70 5.40 -4.60
C LEU A 84 6.36 6.73 -4.23
N PHE A 85 5.61 7.81 -4.39
CA PHE A 85 6.04 9.16 -4.09
C PHE A 85 5.06 9.85 -3.15
N LEU A 86 5.57 10.58 -2.17
CA LEU A 86 4.79 11.53 -1.39
C LEU A 86 4.80 12.88 -2.08
N LYS A 87 3.62 13.48 -2.25
CA LYS A 87 3.51 14.86 -2.72
C LYS A 87 3.59 15.77 -1.51
N ARG A 88 4.60 16.65 -1.47
CA ARG A 88 4.74 17.66 -0.42
C ARG A 88 3.76 18.81 -0.69
N GLU A 89 3.00 19.21 0.32
CA GLU A 89 1.93 20.23 0.16
C GLU A 89 2.48 21.65 -0.01
N ASP A 90 3.64 21.93 0.56
CA ASP A 90 4.34 23.23 0.56
C ASP A 90 5.00 23.56 -0.79
N THR A 91 5.72 22.61 -1.39
CA THR A 91 6.52 22.82 -2.60
C THR A 91 5.92 22.18 -3.83
N GLY A 92 4.92 21.31 -3.67
CA GLY A 92 4.39 20.46 -4.74
C GLY A 92 5.37 19.40 -5.24
N SER A 93 6.57 19.31 -4.64
CA SER A 93 7.60 18.34 -5.03
C SER A 93 7.19 16.91 -4.65
N GLU A 94 7.63 15.95 -5.45
CA GLU A 94 7.37 14.53 -5.22
C GLU A 94 8.62 13.87 -4.63
N GLN A 95 8.52 13.43 -3.39
CA GLN A 95 9.61 12.74 -2.69
C GLN A 95 9.46 11.24 -2.87
N PHE A 96 10.51 10.57 -3.34
CA PHE A 96 10.53 9.11 -3.41
C PHE A 96 10.52 8.51 -2.02
N VAL A 97 9.63 7.54 -1.78
CA VAL A 97 9.49 6.92 -0.45
C VAL A 97 9.54 5.40 -0.46
N GLY A 98 9.44 4.77 -1.61
CA GLY A 98 9.61 3.32 -1.73
C GLY A 98 9.24 2.77 -3.10
N SER A 99 9.55 1.51 -3.28
CA SER A 99 9.36 0.78 -4.53
C SER A 99 8.73 -0.58 -4.26
N GLY A 100 8.28 -1.24 -5.31
CA GLY A 100 7.64 -2.53 -5.21
C GLY A 100 7.24 -3.07 -6.56
N SER A 101 6.31 -4.02 -6.53
CA SER A 101 5.71 -4.60 -7.72
C SER A 101 4.26 -4.97 -7.48
N VAL A 102 3.49 -5.11 -8.57
CA VAL A 102 2.14 -5.66 -8.51
C VAL A 102 2.20 -7.10 -8.01
N LEU A 103 1.46 -7.38 -6.94
CA LEU A 103 1.32 -8.71 -6.35
C LEU A 103 0.15 -9.47 -7.00
N SER A 104 -1.04 -8.88 -7.00
CA SER A 104 -2.27 -9.48 -7.52
C SER A 104 -3.34 -8.43 -7.76
N CYS A 105 -4.33 -8.79 -8.59
CA CYS A 105 -5.54 -7.99 -8.82
C CYS A 105 -6.76 -8.82 -8.38
N ASP A 106 -7.07 -8.81 -7.10
CA ASP A 106 -8.18 -9.59 -6.53
C ASP A 106 -8.94 -8.79 -5.46
N PRO A 107 -10.28 -8.75 -5.49
CA PRO A 107 -11.06 -8.06 -4.46
C PRO A 107 -11.22 -8.89 -3.18
N ASN A 108 -10.71 -10.12 -3.14
CA ASN A 108 -11.01 -11.10 -2.08
C ASN A 108 -10.05 -11.01 -0.88
N ARG A 109 -8.94 -10.27 -0.98
CA ARG A 109 -7.98 -10.10 0.12
C ARG A 109 -8.62 -9.45 1.35
N ILE A 110 -8.58 -10.15 2.48
CA ILE A 110 -9.13 -9.66 3.75
C ILE A 110 -8.10 -8.84 4.52
N ILE A 111 -8.45 -7.60 4.88
CA ILE A 111 -7.62 -6.70 5.70
C ILE A 111 -8.31 -6.46 7.05
N LEU A 112 -7.68 -6.91 8.14
CA LEU A 112 -8.23 -6.87 9.50
C LEU A 112 -7.63 -5.74 10.32
N ARG A 113 -8.48 -4.84 10.84
CA ARG A 113 -8.07 -3.80 11.79
C ARG A 113 -8.24 -4.29 13.23
N ARG A 114 -7.12 -4.43 13.94
CA ARG A 114 -7.14 -4.71 15.38
C ARG A 114 -7.66 -3.50 16.17
N ILE A 115 -8.65 -3.74 17.03
CA ILE A 115 -9.12 -2.82 18.07
C ILE A 115 -8.72 -3.43 19.41
N VAL A 116 -8.11 -2.64 20.29
CA VAL A 116 -7.71 -3.08 21.63
C VAL A 116 -8.55 -2.30 22.63
N LEU A 117 -9.32 -3.02 23.44
CA LEU A 117 -10.03 -2.46 24.58
C LEU A 117 -9.11 -2.61 25.79
N ALA A 118 -8.81 -1.50 26.45
CA ALA A 118 -8.02 -1.49 27.67
C ALA A 118 -8.95 -1.21 28.85
N GLY A 119 -8.79 -1.97 29.93
CA GLY A 119 -9.51 -1.81 31.19
C GLY A 119 -8.56 -2.01 32.35
N PHE A 120 -8.85 -1.35 33.47
CA PHE A 120 -8.10 -1.53 34.71
C PHE A 120 -8.82 -2.55 35.59
N PRO A 121 -8.13 -3.55 36.15
CA PRO A 121 -8.74 -4.47 37.08
C PRO A 121 -9.15 -3.71 38.35
N PHE A 122 -10.42 -3.82 38.74
CA PHE A 122 -10.96 -3.22 39.94
C PHE A 122 -11.40 -4.35 40.89
N LYS A 123 -11.25 -4.13 42.21
CA LYS A 123 -11.62 -5.06 43.27
C LYS A 123 -12.82 -4.52 44.03
#